data_AF-A0A838FI10-F1
#
_entry.id   AF-A0A838FI10-F1
#
_cell.length_a   1.000
_cell.length_b   1.000
_cell.length_c   1.000
_cell.angle_alpha   90.00
_cell.angle_beta   90.00
_cell.angle_gamma   90.00
#
_symmetry.space_group_name_H-M   'P 1'
#
loop_
_entity.id
_entity.type
_entity.pdbx_description
1 polymer ?
#
loop_
_entity_poly.entity_id
_entity_poly.type
_entity_poly.pdbx_seq_one_letter_code
_entity_poly.pdbx_strand_id
1 'polypeptide(L)'
;MDAGGHRLNITLDAEHAAKLASLAERTHVQEGTLARSLLTIALDDADPEPRNLVSLLDGLGGAFERAQQGVEDARAGRTISLDDL
;
A
#
# COMPACT_ATOMS: atom_id res chain seq x y z
N MET A 1 16.91 -4.37 18.42
CA MET A 1 15.55 -3.93 18.81
C MET A 1 14.70 -5.18 18.75
N ASP A 2 14.11 -5.61 19.87
CA ASP A 2 13.27 -6.80 19.91
C ASP A 2 12.15 -6.65 18.86
N ALA A 3 12.16 -7.50 17.84
CA ALA A 3 11.01 -7.67 16.94
C ALA A 3 9.93 -8.44 17.71
N GLY A 4 9.33 -7.79 18.71
CA GLY A 4 8.30 -8.39 19.54
C GLY A 4 7.10 -8.73 18.67
N GLY A 5 6.84 -10.02 18.47
CA GLY A 5 5.63 -10.49 17.79
C GLY A 5 4.38 -9.99 18.51
N HIS A 6 3.56 -9.20 17.82
CA HIS A 6 2.29 -8.73 18.36
C HIS A 6 1.22 -9.81 18.23
N ARG A 7 0.53 -10.13 19.33
CA ARG A 7 -0.56 -11.13 19.33
C ARG A 7 -1.88 -10.43 19.08
N LEU A 8 -2.55 -10.80 17.99
CA LEU A 8 -3.87 -10.32 17.62
C LEU A 8 -4.85 -11.49 17.64
N ASN A 9 -6.01 -11.30 18.29
CA ASN A 9 -7.14 -12.23 18.17
C ASN A 9 -8.09 -11.67 17.12
N ILE A 10 -8.40 -12.48 16.11
CA ILE A 10 -9.26 -12.09 14.99
C ILE A 10 -10.48 -13.00 15.01
N THR A 11 -11.66 -12.40 14.94
CA THR A 11 -12.91 -13.12 14.74
C THR A 11 -13.33 -12.94 13.30
N LEU A 12 -13.55 -14.03 12.58
CA LEU A 12 -14.10 -14.03 11.23
C LEU A 12 -15.61 -14.33 11.31
N ASP A 13 -16.37 -13.78 10.38
CA ASP A 13 -17.72 -14.28 10.14
C ASP A 13 -17.68 -15.70 9.55
N ALA A 14 -18.86 -16.33 9.49
CA ALA A 14 -18.98 -17.71 9.04
C ALA A 14 -18.51 -17.94 7.59
N GLU A 15 -18.69 -16.95 6.72
CA GLU A 15 -18.31 -17.05 5.30
C GLU A 15 -16.78 -17.04 5.16
N HIS A 16 -16.12 -16.07 5.79
CA HIS A 16 -14.67 -15.92 5.72
C HIS A 16 -13.95 -17.06 6.46
N ALA A 17 -14.51 -17.54 7.58
CA ALA A 17 -13.99 -18.72 8.28
C ALA A 17 -14.05 -19.98 7.40
N ALA A 18 -15.19 -20.24 6.74
CA ALA A 18 -15.31 -21.38 5.83
C ALA A 18 -14.35 -21.28 4.64
N LYS A 19 -14.15 -20.08 4.10
CA LYS A 19 -13.20 -19.82 3.02
C LYS A 19 -11.75 -20.08 3.46
N LEU A 20 -11.37 -19.62 4.65
CA LEU A 20 -10.03 -19.83 5.20
C LEU A 20 -9.76 -21.32 5.43
N ALA A 21 -10.70 -22.05 6.04
CA ALA A 21 -10.60 -23.49 6.25
C ALA A 21 -10.44 -24.27 4.92
N SER A 22 -11.26 -23.96 3.92
CA SER A 22 -11.17 -24.59 2.59
C SER A 22 -9.82 -24.33 1.92
N LEU A 23 -9.26 -23.13 2.06
CA LEU A 23 -7.93 -22.79 1.51
C LEU A 23 -6.80 -23.50 2.27
N ALA A 24 -6.90 -23.60 3.59
CA ALA A 24 -5.94 -24.30 4.43
C ALA A 24 -5.87 -25.79 4.06
N GLU A 25 -7.02 -26.43 3.89
CA GLU A 25 -7.12 -27.83 3.45
C GLU A 25 -6.47 -28.06 2.08
N ARG A 26 -6.82 -27.23 1.09
CA ARG A 26 -6.30 -27.36 -0.29
C ARG A 26 -4.79 -27.13 -0.39
N THR A 27 -4.23 -26.35 0.52
CA THR A 27 -2.79 -26.02 0.55
C THR A 27 -2.01 -26.90 1.52
N HIS A 28 -2.69 -27.77 2.29
CA HIS A 28 -2.10 -28.55 3.38
C HIS A 28 -1.32 -27.69 4.40
N VAL A 29 -1.79 -26.47 4.65
CA VAL A 29 -1.20 -25.53 5.60
C VAL A 29 -2.10 -25.39 6.83
N GLN A 30 -1.51 -25.22 8.01
CA GLN A 30 -2.25 -24.92 9.22
C GLN A 30 -3.00 -23.60 9.09
N GLU A 31 -4.27 -23.57 9.49
CA GLU A 31 -5.17 -22.43 9.28
C GLU A 31 -4.59 -21.12 9.84
N GLY A 32 -4.03 -21.14 11.06
CA GLY A 32 -3.39 -19.98 11.67
C GLY A 32 -2.12 -19.50 10.94
N THR A 33 -1.41 -20.40 10.26
CA THR A 33 -0.24 -20.05 9.43
C THR A 33 -0.68 -19.39 8.13
N LEU A 34 -1.72 -19.92 7.50
CA LEU A 34 -2.31 -19.33 6.30
C LEU A 34 -2.91 -17.95 6.62
N ALA A 35 -3.66 -17.84 7.70
CA ALA A 35 -4.25 -16.58 8.17
C ALA A 35 -3.19 -15.50 8.38
N ARG A 36 -2.08 -15.84 9.07
CA ARG A 36 -0.96 -14.91 9.26
C ARG A 36 -0.38 -14.45 7.92
N SER A 37 -0.14 -15.39 7.01
CA SER A 37 0.47 -15.08 5.71
C SER A 37 -0.44 -14.20 4.86
N LEU A 38 -1.75 -14.47 4.86
CA LEU A 38 -2.76 -13.65 4.20
C LEU A 38 -2.85 -12.24 4.81
N LEU A 39 -2.78 -12.13 6.13
CA LEU A 39 -2.77 -10.83 6.81
C LEU A 39 -1.50 -10.02 6.46
N THR A 40 -0.33 -10.66 6.39
CA THR A 40 0.91 -9.99 5.95
C THR A 40 0.75 -9.45 4.54
N ILE A 41 0.29 -10.27 3.59
CA ILE A 41 0.07 -9.84 2.19
C ILE A 41 -0.93 -8.69 2.13
N ALA A 42 -2.04 -8.76 2.88
CA ALA A 42 -3.03 -7.69 2.89
C ALA A 42 -2.50 -6.38 3.49
N LEU A 43 -1.56 -6.45 4.45
CA LEU A 43 -0.89 -5.27 5.01
C LEU A 43 0.13 -4.69 4.03
N ASP A 44 0.87 -5.54 3.33
CA ASP A 44 1.81 -5.12 2.28
C ASP A 44 1.05 -4.48 1.10
N ASP A 45 -0.08 -5.06 0.68
CA ASP A 45 -0.95 -4.48 -0.37
C ASP A 45 -1.70 -3.22 0.08
N ALA A 46 -1.92 -3.07 1.39
CA ALA A 46 -2.50 -1.86 1.97
C ALA A 46 -1.46 -0.72 2.09
N ASP A 47 -0.18 -0.98 1.82
CA ASP A 47 0.84 0.04 1.72
C ASP A 47 0.53 0.94 0.50
N PRO A 48 0.40 2.26 0.65
CA PRO A 48 0.10 3.15 -0.47
C PRO A 48 1.26 3.22 -1.47
N GLU A 49 1.33 2.23 -2.35
CA GLU A 49 2.24 2.14 -3.48
C GLU A 49 2.03 3.34 -4.44
N PRO A 50 3.09 3.87 -5.12
CA PRO A 50 3.01 4.98 -6.09
C PRO A 50 1.93 4.86 -7.19
N ARG A 51 1.34 3.68 -7.40
CA ARG A 51 0.14 3.50 -8.24
C ARG A 51 -1.07 4.27 -7.72
N ASN A 52 -1.23 4.36 -6.40
CA ASN A 52 -2.21 5.24 -5.78
C ASN A 52 -1.84 6.71 -5.94
N LEU A 53 -0.54 7.02 -6.05
CA LEU A 53 -0.04 8.38 -6.27
C LEU A 53 -0.35 8.86 -7.69
N VAL A 54 -0.25 8.01 -8.71
CA VAL A 54 -0.72 8.32 -10.07
C VAL A 54 -2.23 8.53 -10.10
N SER A 55 -3.02 7.65 -9.49
CA SER A 55 -4.49 7.82 -9.42
C SER A 55 -4.91 9.07 -8.61
N LEU A 56 -4.13 9.45 -7.59
CA LEU A 56 -4.30 10.68 -6.81
C LEU A 56 -3.97 11.92 -7.65
N LEU A 57 -2.85 11.90 -8.36
CA LEU A 57 -2.43 12.99 -9.25
C LEU A 57 -3.39 13.17 -10.42
N ASP A 58 -3.89 12.08 -11.00
CA ASP A 58 -4.92 12.09 -12.06
C ASP A 58 -6.28 12.58 -11.55
N GLY A 59 -6.56 12.43 -10.24
CA GLY A 59 -7.71 13.01 -9.56
C GLY A 59 -7.59 14.52 -9.29
N LEU A 60 -6.38 15.08 -9.33
CA LEU A 60 -6.11 16.51 -9.17
C LEU A 60 -6.09 17.18 -10.55
N GLY A 61 -7.23 17.69 -10.98
CA GLY A 61 -7.34 18.41 -12.26
C GLY A 61 -6.22 19.44 -12.44
N GLY A 62 -5.47 19.33 -13.53
CA GLY A 62 -4.34 20.22 -13.84
C GLY A 62 -2.99 19.83 -13.22
N ALA A 63 -2.88 18.69 -12.52
CA ALA A 63 -1.62 18.27 -11.90
C ALA A 63 -0.52 17.98 -12.94
N PHE A 64 -0.87 17.37 -14.07
CA PHE A 64 0.07 17.08 -15.14
C PHE A 64 0.58 18.36 -15.83
N GLU A 65 -0.31 19.32 -16.10
CA GLU A 65 0.02 20.61 -16.69
C GLU A 65 0.92 21.44 -15.77
N ARG A 66 0.62 21.45 -14.46
CA ARG A 66 1.48 22.12 -13.46
C ARG A 66 2.85 21.46 -13.32
N ALA A 67 2.91 20.13 -13.37
CA ALA A 67 4.18 19.41 -13.35
C ALA A 67 5.04 19.74 -14.58
N GLN A 68 4.44 19.79 -15.77
CA GLN A 68 5.13 20.21 -16.99
C GLN A 68 5.58 21.66 -16.92
N GLN A 69 4.76 22.57 -16.38
CA GLN A 69 5.13 23.97 -16.19
C GLN A 69 6.36 24.10 -15.27
N GLY A 70 6.41 23.34 -14.17
CA GLY A 70 7.58 23.33 -13.27
C GLY A 70 8.87 22.84 -13.96
N VAL A 71 8.76 21.87 -14.87
CA VAL A 71 9.91 21.42 -15.69
C VAL A 71 10.39 22.53 -16.62
N GLU A 72 9.47 23.27 -17.25
CA GLU A 72 9.80 24.40 -18.12
C GLU A 72 10.37 25.60 -17.34
N ASP A 73 9.87 25.87 -16.14
CA ASP A 73 10.40 26.90 -15.26
C ASP A 73 11.83 26.55 -14.80
N ALA A 74 12.08 25.29 -14.46
CA ALA A 74 13.44 24.80 -14.14
C ALA A 74 14.39 24.96 -15.33
N ARG A 75 13.97 24.58 -16.54
CA ARG A 75 14.76 24.76 -17.76
C ARG A 75 15.07 26.22 -18.06
N ALA A 76 14.12 27.11 -17.78
CA ALA A 76 14.28 28.54 -17.98
C ALA A 76 14.99 29.25 -16.82
N GLY A 77 15.43 28.52 -15.78
CA GLY A 77 16.11 29.08 -14.62
C GLY A 77 15.20 29.94 -13.72
N ARG A 78 13.88 29.76 -13.80
CA ARG A 78 12.87 30.43 -12.97
C ARG A 78 12.58 29.67 -11.68
N THR A 79 13.58 29.02 -11.11
CA THR A 79 13.52 28.30 -9.84
C THR A 79 14.44 28.94 -8.81
N ILE A 80 14.17 28.73 -7.53
CA ILE A 80 15.05 29.13 -6.43
C ILE A 80 15.93 27.95 -5.99
N SER A 81 17.06 28.23 -5.33
CA SER A 81 17.85 27.17 -4.70
C SER A 81 17.03 26.53 -3.58
N LEU A 82 17.27 25.26 -3.30
CA LEU A 82 16.66 24.58 -2.17
C LEU A 82 17.10 25.18 -0.83
N ASP A 83 18.32 25.75 -0.79
CA ASP A 83 18.86 26.46 0.37
C ASP A 83 18.19 27.84 0.59
N ASP A 84 17.48 28.36 -0.42
CA ASP A 84 16.80 29.67 -0.41
C ASP A 84 15.27 29.56 -0.17
N LEU A 85 14.77 28.34 0.08
CA LEU A 85 13.35 28.03 0.34
C LEU A 85 12.99 28.20 1.82
#